data_AF-A0A3A6NQ82-F1
#
_entry.id   AF-A0A3A6NQ82-F1
#
_cell.length_a   1.000
_cell.length_b   1.000
_cell.length_c   1.000
_cell.angle_alpha   90.00
_cell.angle_beta   90.00
_cell.angle_gamma   90.00
#
_symmetry.space_group_name_H-M   'P 1'
#
loop_
_entity.id
_entity.type
_entity.pdbx_description
1 polymer ?
#
loop_
_entity_poly.entity_id
_entity_poly.type
_entity_poly.pdbx_seq_one_letter_code
_entity_poly.pdbx_strand_id
1 'polypeptide(L)'
;MQTNPLTILATGTFFRGDLFSQDTLVVEGGVQGNVVGERVIVKPSGWIQGTLTCRALSIELGGIVEGQVHVTSEMALPNPAEAEKAALEQQAMGNRTLGPPPEKT
;
A
#
# COMPACT_ATOMS: atom_id res chain seq x y z
N MET A 1 30.59 -1.28 -15.36
CA MET A 1 29.43 -2.15 -15.58
C MET A 1 28.44 -1.86 -14.48
N GLN A 2 27.34 -1.17 -14.78
CA GLN A 2 26.30 -0.91 -13.78
C GLN A 2 25.44 -2.18 -13.72
N THR A 3 25.62 -2.99 -12.69
CA THR A 3 24.76 -4.16 -12.45
C THR A 3 23.42 -3.62 -11.99
N ASN A 4 22.34 -3.92 -12.69
CA ASN A 4 20.98 -3.67 -12.22
C ASN A 4 20.57 -4.93 -11.43
N PRO A 5 20.65 -4.92 -10.09
CA PRO A 5 20.30 -6.07 -9.27
C PRO A 5 18.85 -6.44 -9.52
N LEU A 6 18.60 -7.73 -9.72
CA LEU A 6 17.27 -8.25 -9.96
C LEU A 6 16.93 -9.23 -8.85
N THR A 7 15.86 -8.95 -8.12
CA THR A 7 15.35 -9.81 -7.07
C THR A 7 14.15 -10.58 -7.61
N ILE A 8 14.16 -11.91 -7.51
CA ILE A 8 13.06 -12.76 -7.95
C ILE A 8 12.50 -13.53 -6.76
N LEU A 9 11.20 -13.40 -6.53
CA LEU A 9 10.43 -14.30 -5.68
C LEU A 9 9.81 -15.37 -6.56
N ALA A 10 10.53 -16.48 -6.74
CA ALA A 10 10.14 -17.56 -7.63
C ALA A 10 8.85 -18.26 -7.17
N THR A 11 8.16 -18.93 -8.09
CA THR A 11 6.96 -19.73 -7.78
C THR A 11 7.23 -20.77 -6.69
N GLY A 12 6.25 -20.94 -5.79
CA GLY A 12 6.40 -21.78 -4.59
C GLY A 12 7.02 -21.05 -3.39
N THR A 13 7.53 -19.83 -3.58
CA THR A 13 7.99 -18.97 -2.49
C THR A 13 6.82 -18.23 -1.88
N PHE A 14 6.70 -18.28 -0.55
CA PHE A 14 5.76 -17.46 0.21
C PHE A 14 6.54 -16.61 1.22
N PHE A 15 6.43 -15.29 1.08
CA PHE A 15 7.05 -14.34 1.98
C PHE A 15 5.99 -13.68 2.86
N ARG A 16 6.24 -13.61 4.17
CA ARG A 16 5.37 -12.91 5.12
C ARG A 16 6.18 -11.94 5.98
N GLY A 17 5.84 -10.65 5.88
CA GLY A 17 6.54 -9.58 6.60
C GLY A 17 6.80 -8.37 5.71
N ASP A 18 7.89 -7.64 6.02
CA ASP A 18 8.27 -6.42 5.32
C ASP A 18 9.40 -6.70 4.32
N LEU A 19 9.16 -6.42 3.04
CA LEU A 19 10.10 -6.62 1.94
C LEU A 19 10.56 -5.27 1.39
N PHE A 20 11.87 -5.03 1.40
CA PHE A 20 12.48 -3.82 0.86
C PHE A 20 13.45 -4.18 -0.27
N SER A 21 13.20 -3.63 -1.45
CA SER A 21 14.05 -3.79 -2.63
C SER A 21 14.43 -2.42 -3.18
N GLN A 22 15.72 -2.19 -3.41
CA GLN A 22 16.20 -0.93 -3.99
C GLN A 22 16.11 -0.94 -5.52
N ASP A 23 15.94 -2.11 -6.13
CA ASP A 23 16.00 -2.27 -7.58
C ASP A 23 14.72 -2.94 -8.13
N THR A 24 14.87 -3.76 -9.18
CA THR A 24 13.75 -4.47 -9.81
C THR A 24 13.39 -5.72 -9.00
N LEU A 25 12.14 -5.78 -8.55
CA LEU A 25 11.52 -6.91 -7.89
C LEU A 25 10.55 -7.61 -8.83
N VAL A 26 10.78 -8.90 -9.07
CA VAL A 26 9.88 -9.77 -9.85
C VAL A 26 9.19 -10.75 -8.90
N VAL A 27 7.86 -10.75 -8.91
CA VAL A 27 7.03 -11.59 -8.04
C VAL A 27 6.34 -12.66 -8.87
N GLU A 28 6.82 -13.90 -8.75
CA GLU A 28 6.25 -15.14 -9.33
C GLU A 28 5.64 -16.06 -8.26
N GLY A 29 5.76 -15.69 -6.99
CA GLY A 29 5.22 -16.38 -5.82
C GLY A 29 4.24 -15.51 -5.03
N GLY A 30 4.11 -15.79 -3.73
CA GLY A 30 3.18 -15.09 -2.85
C GLY A 30 3.87 -14.16 -1.86
N VAL A 31 3.33 -12.95 -1.70
CA VAL A 31 3.81 -11.98 -0.72
C VAL A 31 2.67 -11.50 0.15
N GLN A 32 2.81 -11.61 1.46
CA GLN A 32 1.85 -11.08 2.43
C GLN A 32 2.53 -10.10 3.39
N GLY A 33 2.16 -8.81 3.31
CA GLY A 33 2.73 -7.77 4.17
C GLY A 33 3.04 -6.48 3.43
N ASN A 34 4.08 -5.77 3.85
CA ASN A 34 4.46 -4.50 3.26
C ASN A 34 5.58 -4.70 2.25
N VAL A 35 5.40 -4.18 1.04
CA VAL A 35 6.36 -4.29 -0.06
C VAL A 35 6.77 -2.89 -0.50
N VAL A 36 8.07 -2.61 -0.43
CA VAL A 36 8.67 -1.37 -0.92
C VAL A 36 9.68 -1.70 -2.00
N GLY A 37 9.49 -1.18 -3.20
CA GLY A 37 10.36 -1.47 -4.35
C GLY A 37 10.47 -0.32 -5.33
N GLU A 38 11.61 -0.16 -6.01
CA GLU A 38 11.72 0.82 -7.09
C GLU A 38 10.85 0.41 -8.29
N ARG A 39 11.07 -0.78 -8.82
CA ARG A 39 10.23 -1.37 -9.89
C ARG A 39 9.71 -2.73 -9.47
N VAL A 40 8.39 -2.89 -9.43
CA VAL A 40 7.74 -4.15 -9.07
C VAL A 40 7.01 -4.73 -10.29
N ILE A 41 7.30 -5.99 -10.59
CA ILE A 41 6.69 -6.74 -11.70
C ILE A 41 5.99 -7.96 -11.11
N VAL A 42 4.67 -8.00 -11.18
CA VAL A 42 3.87 -9.15 -10.75
C VAL A 42 3.62 -10.03 -11.97
N LYS A 43 4.17 -11.24 -11.94
CA LYS A 43 4.04 -12.25 -13.00
C LYS A 43 2.68 -12.97 -12.92
N PRO A 44 2.28 -13.75 -13.94
CA PRO A 44 0.98 -14.44 -13.98
C PRO A 44 0.66 -15.34 -12.79
N SER A 45 1.66 -15.93 -12.14
CA SER A 45 1.53 -16.77 -10.94
C SER A 45 1.74 -16.01 -9.64
N GLY A 46 2.11 -14.72 -9.73
CA GLY A 46 2.45 -13.87 -8.60
C GLY A 46 1.22 -13.28 -7.94
N TRP A 47 1.23 -13.23 -6.61
CA TRP A 47 0.21 -12.53 -5.84
C TRP A 47 0.81 -11.74 -4.67
N ILE A 48 0.26 -10.55 -4.46
CA ILE A 48 0.65 -9.67 -3.35
C ILE A 48 -0.60 -9.36 -2.54
N GLN A 49 -0.56 -9.60 -1.23
CA GLN A 49 -1.61 -9.26 -0.29
C GLN A 49 -1.07 -8.32 0.79
N GLY A 50 -1.47 -7.05 0.79
CA GLY A 50 -1.04 -6.07 1.79
C GLY A 50 -0.83 -4.68 1.22
N THR A 51 0.23 -4.00 1.65
CA THR A 51 0.54 -2.63 1.23
C THR A 51 1.76 -2.63 0.32
N LEU A 52 1.57 -2.20 -0.92
CA LEU A 52 2.61 -2.10 -1.94
C LEU A 52 2.92 -0.64 -2.24
N THR A 53 4.16 -0.23 -2.03
CA THR A 53 4.66 1.11 -2.39
C THR A 53 5.79 0.97 -3.41
N CYS A 54 5.63 1.58 -4.58
CA CYS A 54 6.66 1.51 -5.62
C CYS A 54 6.69 2.71 -6.56
N ARG A 55 7.78 2.88 -7.32
CA ARG A 55 7.86 3.92 -8.36
C ARG A 55 7.23 3.48 -9.67
N ALA A 56 7.41 2.20 -10.01
CA ALA A 56 6.84 1.62 -11.21
C ALA A 56 6.24 0.25 -10.88
N LEU A 57 4.97 0.08 -11.22
CA LEU A 57 4.25 -1.19 -11.10
C LEU A 57 3.90 -1.74 -12.48
N SER A 58 4.18 -3.02 -12.71
CA SER A 58 3.71 -3.77 -13.86
C SER A 58 3.05 -5.06 -13.38
N ILE A 59 1.82 -5.30 -13.83
CA ILE A 59 1.07 -6.52 -13.50
C ILE A 59 0.79 -7.24 -14.83
N GLU A 60 1.34 -8.43 -14.98
CA GLU A 60 1.11 -9.29 -16.14
C GLU A 60 -0.23 -10.05 -16.02
N LEU A 61 -0.71 -10.59 -17.14
CA LEU A 61 -1.99 -11.30 -17.19
C LEU A 61 -2.00 -12.48 -16.21
N GLY A 62 -2.93 -12.46 -15.24
CA GLY A 62 -3.03 -13.48 -14.18
C GLY A 62 -2.40 -13.07 -12.85
N GLY A 63 -1.59 -12.01 -12.83
CA GLY A 63 -1.04 -11.46 -11.59
C GLY A 63 -2.13 -10.83 -10.72
N ILE A 64 -2.06 -11.08 -9.41
CA ILE A 64 -3.07 -10.63 -8.44
C ILE A 64 -2.43 -9.67 -7.44
N VAL A 65 -3.04 -8.50 -7.22
CA VAL A 65 -2.63 -7.58 -6.15
C VAL A 65 -3.85 -7.21 -5.34
N GLU A 66 -3.88 -7.62 -4.08
CA GLU A 66 -4.94 -7.36 -3.12
C GLU A 66 -4.44 -6.47 -1.98
N GLY A 67 -5.08 -5.32 -1.77
CA GLY A 67 -4.77 -4.41 -0.68
C GLY A 67 -4.50 -2.99 -1.16
N GLN A 68 -3.61 -2.28 -0.48
CA GLN A 68 -3.32 -0.87 -0.77
C GLN A 68 -2.10 -0.75 -1.68
N VAL A 69 -2.26 -0.06 -2.80
CA VAL A 69 -1.18 0.14 -3.78
C VAL A 69 -0.92 1.63 -3.95
N HIS A 70 0.30 2.04 -3.65
CA HIS A 70 0.79 3.40 -3.79
C HIS A 70 1.89 3.42 -4.85
N VAL A 71 1.57 3.91 -6.05
CA VAL A 71 2.56 4.10 -7.12
C VAL A 71 2.89 5.58 -7.20
N THR A 72 4.12 5.97 -6.83
CA THR A 72 4.52 7.38 -6.77
C THR A 72 5.86 7.59 -7.46
N SER A 73 5.97 8.60 -8.34
CA SER A 73 7.25 8.97 -8.99
C SER A 73 8.30 9.45 -8.00
N GLU A 74 7.82 9.99 -6.88
CA GLU A 74 8.58 10.45 -5.75
C GLU A 74 8.21 9.54 -4.57
N MET A 75 9.17 8.84 -3.97
CA MET A 75 8.91 8.17 -2.69
C MET A 75 8.76 9.26 -1.63
N ALA A 76 7.58 9.88 -1.60
CA ALA A 76 7.23 10.85 -0.59
C ALA A 76 6.98 10.08 0.70
N LEU A 77 7.87 10.29 1.68
CA LEU A 77 7.47 10.13 3.08
C LEU A 77 6.15 10.88 3.24
N PRO A 78 5.10 10.29 3.85
CA PRO A 78 3.85 11.00 4.07
C PRO A 78 4.17 12.30 4.81
N ASN A 79 3.90 13.44 4.17
CA ASN A 79 4.11 14.73 4.79
C ASN A 79 3.17 14.79 6.01
N PRO A 80 3.68 15.10 7.22
CA PRO A 80 2.87 15.10 8.45
C PRO A 80 1.62 15.99 8.38
N ALA A 81 1.54 16.91 7.43
CA ALA A 81 0.41 17.80 7.20
C ALA A 81 -0.87 17.12 6.66
N GLU A 82 -0.76 16.01 5.91
CA GLU A 82 -1.94 15.33 5.35
C GLU A 82 -2.58 14.33 6.33
N ALA A 83 -1.79 13.82 7.30
CA ALA A 83 -2.28 12.97 8.37
C ALA A 83 -3.21 13.72 9.35
N GLU A 84 -3.00 15.02 9.54
CA GLU A 84 -3.78 15.83 10.48
C GLU A 84 -5.20 16.14 9.95
N LYS A 85 -5.37 16.27 8.63
CA LYS A 85 -6.68 16.55 8.03
C LYS A 85 -7.65 15.36 8.06
N ALA A 86 -7.14 14.14 7.90
CA ALA A 86 -7.99 12.93 7.88
C ALA A 86 -8.58 12.56 9.26
N ALA A 87 -7.93 12.98 10.35
CA ALA A 87 -8.39 12.68 11.71
C ALA A 87 -9.53 13.61 12.20
N LEU A 88 -9.63 14.83 11.66
CA LEU A 88 -10.61 15.83 12.13
C LEU A 88 -12.03 15.63 11.56
N GLU A 89 -12.19 15.02 10.39
CA GLU A 89 -13.52 14.87 9.76
C GLU A 89 -14.39 13.78 10.41
N GLN A 90 -13.79 12.77 11.05
CA GLN A 90 -14.55 11.68 11.71
C GLN A 90 -15.18 12.09 13.06
N GLN A 91 -14.81 13.24 13.64
CA GLN A 91 -15.33 13.70 14.93
C GLN A 91 -16.60 14.57 14.83
N ALA A 92 -16.98 15.02 13.63
CA ALA A 92 -18.07 15.98 13.43
C ALA A 92 -19.47 15.36 13.33
N MET A 93 -19.62 14.04 13.25
CA MET A 93 -20.93 13.38 13.03
C MET A 93 -21.57 12.80 14.30
N GLY A 94 -21.08 13.19 15.49
CA GLY A 94 -21.44 12.53 16.76
C GLY A 94 -22.14 13.39 17.82
N ASN A 95 -22.54 14.64 17.56
CA ASN A 95 -23.28 15.39 18.58
C ASN A 95 -24.16 16.52 18.03
N ARG A 96 -25.33 16.17 17.50
CA ARG A 96 -26.45 17.12 17.40
C ARG A 96 -27.78 16.39 17.56
N THR A 97 -28.15 16.06 18.79
CA THR A 97 -29.57 16.07 19.21
C THR A 97 -29.65 15.92 20.72
N LEU A 98 -29.80 17.03 21.44
CA LEU A 98 -30.79 17.18 22.51
C LEU A 98 -31.06 18.69 22.62
N GLY A 99 -32.14 19.15 22.01
CA GLY A 99 -32.64 20.51 22.26
C GLY A 99 -33.06 20.65 23.73
N PRO A 100 -32.96 21.85 24.33
CA PRO A 100 -33.45 22.05 25.68
C PRO A 100 -34.98 21.80 25.71
N PRO A 101 -35.52 21.08 26.72
CA PRO A 101 -36.95 20.93 26.87
C PRO A 101 -37.60 22.31 27.15
N PRO A 102 -38.84 22.55 26.69
CA PRO A 102 -39.51 23.81 26.92
C PRO A 102 -39.91 23.91 28.39
N GLU A 103 -39.32 24.85 29.13
CA GLU A 103 -39.75 25.13 30.50
C GLU A 103 -40.93 26.12 30.47
N LYS A 104 -42.07 25.60 30.91
CA LYS A 104 -43.38 26.22 31.02
C LYS A 104 -43.46 26.94 32.36
N THR A 105 -43.58 28.26 32.42
CA THR A 105 -44.35 29.02 33.43
C THR A 105 -44.58 30.44 32.92
#